data_AF-K3XQI7-F1
#
_entry.id   AF-K3XQI7-F1
#
_cell.length_a   1.000
_cell.length_b   1.000
_cell.length_c   1.000
_cell.angle_alpha   90.00
_cell.angle_beta   90.00
_cell.angle_gamma   90.00
#
_symmetry.space_group_name_H-M   'P 1'
#
loop_
_entity.id
_entity.type
_entity.pdbx_description
1 polymer ?
#
loop_
_entity_poly.entity_id
_entity_poly.type
_entity_poly.pdbx_seq_one_letter_code
_entity_poly.pdbx_strand_id
1 'polypeptide(L)'
;MEHWRELARTVPGTLVLVIDSITTGLLSLFDRAHGKLQQVINMVLSLRRGLTVHPRPSAEQCPSEDLEEACRELDRLGTLHTAAGHLFVLCCAYLSLWGCPLWQTWEGRRTAAIDHAAEARRWLRSAAAHARAASAADRMADSFRRPSPGWDAWVLASLKHARCTIWMEMMAQSEVRRMRHAVILEFFDAWMILNQ
;
A
#
# COMPACT_ATOMS: atom_id res chain seq x y z
N MET A 1 -8.49 -38.65 -2.65
CA MET A 1 -7.13 -38.11 -2.43
C MET A 1 -6.74 -37.08 -3.49
N GLU A 2 -7.05 -37.28 -4.77
CA GLU A 2 -6.68 -36.34 -5.85
C GLU A 2 -7.25 -34.93 -5.69
N HIS A 3 -8.53 -34.80 -5.31
CA HIS A 3 -9.19 -33.50 -5.20
C HIS A 3 -8.49 -32.51 -4.24
N TRP A 4 -7.99 -32.98 -3.08
CA TRP A 4 -7.26 -32.14 -2.13
C TRP A 4 -5.88 -31.72 -2.63
N ARG A 5 -5.22 -32.58 -3.43
CA ARG A 5 -3.95 -32.23 -4.08
C ARG A 5 -4.15 -31.23 -5.21
N GLU A 6 -5.22 -31.37 -5.99
CA GLU A 6 -5.59 -30.39 -7.01
C GLU A 6 -5.90 -29.03 -6.40
N LEU A 7 -6.68 -29.02 -5.31
CA LEU A 7 -6.99 -27.80 -4.58
C LEU A 7 -5.71 -27.17 -3.99
N ALA A 8 -4.82 -27.96 -3.39
CA ALA A 8 -3.54 -27.46 -2.87
C ALA A 8 -2.66 -26.81 -3.96
N ARG A 9 -2.71 -27.33 -5.20
CA ARG A 9 -1.98 -26.75 -6.34
C ARG A 9 -2.51 -25.38 -6.78
N THR A 10 -3.69 -24.95 -6.31
CA THR A 10 -4.17 -23.58 -6.55
C THR A 10 -3.50 -22.54 -5.64
N VAL A 11 -2.90 -22.96 -4.51
CA VAL A 11 -2.25 -22.05 -3.56
C VAL A 11 -1.04 -21.34 -4.20
N PRO A 12 -0.06 -22.05 -4.81
CA PRO A 12 1.07 -21.38 -5.46
C PRO A 12 0.62 -20.38 -6.53
N GLY A 13 -0.40 -20.74 -7.34
CA GLY A 13 -0.96 -19.83 -8.34
C GLY A 13 -1.56 -18.57 -7.72
N THR A 14 -2.27 -18.71 -6.59
CA THR A 14 -2.84 -17.57 -5.87
C THR A 14 -1.77 -16.66 -5.25
N LEU A 15 -0.70 -17.23 -4.70
CA LEU A 15 0.43 -16.45 -4.18
C LEU A 15 1.15 -15.68 -5.29
N VAL A 16 1.34 -16.29 -6.46
CA VAL A 16 1.88 -15.60 -7.66
C VAL A 16 0.99 -14.43 -8.07
N LEU A 17 -0.34 -14.64 -8.13
CA LEU A 17 -1.28 -13.55 -8.42
C LEU A 17 -1.17 -12.39 -7.43
N VAL A 18 -0.98 -12.68 -6.13
CA VAL A 18 -0.73 -11.64 -5.11
C VAL A 18 0.57 -10.90 -5.41
N ILE A 19 1.67 -11.62 -5.67
CA ILE A 19 2.99 -11.02 -5.97
C ILE A 19 2.93 -10.12 -7.20
N ASP A 20 2.29 -10.57 -8.27
CA ASP A 20 2.17 -9.84 -9.53
C ASP A 20 1.27 -8.61 -9.37
N SER A 21 0.16 -8.75 -8.64
CA SER A 21 -0.76 -7.63 -8.37
C SER A 21 -0.11 -6.55 -7.49
N ILE A 22 0.74 -6.94 -6.53
CA ILE A 22 1.54 -5.97 -5.77
C ILE A 22 2.45 -5.19 -6.73
N THR A 23 3.13 -5.90 -7.63
CA THR A 23 4.14 -5.31 -8.52
C THR A 23 3.53 -4.37 -9.55
N THR A 24 2.45 -4.80 -10.18
CA THR A 24 1.86 -4.12 -11.35
C THR A 24 0.75 -3.13 -10.95
N GLY A 25 0.00 -3.41 -9.89
CA GLY A 25 -1.12 -2.58 -9.43
C GLY A 25 -0.78 -1.73 -8.22
N LEU A 26 -0.42 -2.37 -7.10
CA LEU A 26 -0.28 -1.64 -5.84
C LEU A 26 0.91 -0.66 -5.85
N LEU A 27 2.08 -1.07 -6.34
CA LEU A 27 3.24 -0.19 -6.42
C LEU A 27 3.06 0.96 -7.42
N SER A 28 2.30 0.77 -8.50
CA SER A 28 2.03 1.85 -9.46
C SER A 28 1.07 2.91 -8.89
N LEU A 29 0.18 2.54 -7.97
CA LEU A 29 -0.64 3.49 -7.21
C LEU A 29 0.22 4.39 -6.32
N PHE A 30 1.25 3.85 -5.68
CA PHE A 30 2.23 4.64 -4.91
C PHE A 30 2.95 5.66 -5.81
N ASP A 31 3.48 5.22 -6.94
CA ASP A 31 4.21 6.11 -7.86
C ASP A 31 3.32 7.26 -8.37
N ARG A 32 2.04 6.96 -8.66
CA ARG A 32 1.05 7.97 -9.06
C ARG A 32 0.73 8.95 -7.92
N ALA A 33 0.49 8.45 -6.70
CA ALA A 33 0.24 9.29 -5.53
C ALA A 33 1.44 10.20 -5.23
N HIS A 34 2.65 9.64 -5.27
CA HIS A 34 3.90 10.36 -5.06
C HIS A 34 4.09 11.49 -6.09
N GLY A 35 3.88 11.20 -7.38
CA GLY A 35 3.95 12.19 -8.46
C GLY A 35 3.00 13.36 -8.24
N LYS A 36 1.73 13.09 -7.87
CA LYS A 36 0.74 14.13 -7.56
C LYS A 36 1.12 14.95 -6.33
N LEU A 37 1.61 14.32 -5.25
CA LEU A 37 2.07 15.01 -4.06
C LEU A 37 3.25 15.95 -4.34
N GLN A 38 4.20 15.49 -5.16
CA GLN A 38 5.35 16.30 -5.55
C GLN A 38 4.92 17.53 -6.36
N GLN A 39 3.92 17.39 -7.24
CA GLN A 39 3.34 18.52 -7.98
C GLN A 39 2.70 19.55 -7.04
N VAL A 40 1.94 19.10 -6.03
CA VAL A 40 1.34 19.99 -5.02
C VAL A 40 2.43 20.77 -4.27
N ILE A 41 3.47 20.08 -3.80
CA ILE A 41 4.59 20.73 -3.08
C ILE A 41 5.29 21.76 -3.97
N ASN A 42 5.62 21.39 -5.21
CA ASN A 42 6.31 22.29 -6.14
C ASN A 42 5.46 23.53 -6.43
N MET A 43 4.15 23.36 -6.59
CA MET A 43 3.24 24.48 -6.81
C MET A 43 3.20 25.43 -5.62
N VAL A 44 3.05 24.91 -4.39
CA VAL A 44 3.06 25.73 -3.18
C VAL A 44 4.38 26.51 -3.05
N LEU A 45 5.52 25.88 -3.35
CA LEU A 45 6.82 26.54 -3.33
C LEU A 45 6.93 27.64 -4.39
N SER A 46 6.40 27.42 -5.59
CA SER A 46 6.37 28.42 -6.67
C SER A 46 5.48 29.62 -6.31
N LEU A 47 4.29 29.37 -5.75
CA LEU A 47 3.38 30.42 -5.28
C LEU A 47 4.05 31.30 -4.22
N ARG A 48 4.78 30.70 -3.27
CA ARG A 48 5.52 31.44 -2.24
C ARG A 48 6.69 32.25 -2.80
N ARG A 49 7.21 31.91 -3.98
CA ARG A 49 8.25 32.68 -4.69
C ARG A 49 7.67 33.82 -5.54
N GLY A 50 6.36 34.03 -5.52
CA GLY A 50 5.70 35.08 -6.30
C GLY A 50 5.49 34.74 -7.78
N LEU A 51 5.62 33.47 -8.17
CA LEU A 51 5.31 33.02 -9.53
C LEU A 51 3.80 32.86 -9.67
N THR A 52 3.17 33.72 -10.49
CA THR A 52 1.72 33.96 -10.51
C THR A 52 0.92 33.07 -11.46
N VAL A 53 1.56 32.21 -12.25
CA VAL A 53 0.88 31.41 -13.29
C VAL A 53 1.16 29.93 -13.08
N HIS A 54 0.40 29.29 -12.20
CA HIS A 54 0.19 27.85 -12.30
C HIS A 54 -1.28 27.53 -12.08
N PRO A 55 -1.94 26.82 -13.03
CA PRO A 55 -3.27 26.29 -12.77
C PRO A 55 -3.17 25.33 -11.60
N ARG A 56 -4.01 25.54 -10.59
CA ARG A 56 -4.15 24.67 -9.44
C ARG A 56 -4.48 23.25 -9.90
N PRO A 57 -4.05 22.18 -9.19
CA PRO A 57 -4.42 20.83 -9.59
C PRO A 57 -5.94 20.74 -9.59
N SER A 58 -6.53 20.19 -10.65
CA SER A 58 -7.97 19.94 -10.67
C SER A 58 -8.36 19.02 -9.51
N ALA A 59 -9.62 19.04 -9.07
CA ALA A 59 -10.11 18.13 -8.03
C ALA A 59 -9.81 16.64 -8.36
N GLU A 60 -9.69 16.30 -9.65
CA GLU A 60 -9.29 14.99 -10.20
C GLU A 60 -7.82 14.60 -9.96
N GLN A 61 -7.01 15.50 -9.40
CA GLN A 61 -5.59 15.29 -9.08
C GLN A 61 -5.36 15.06 -7.57
N CYS A 62 -6.40 14.68 -6.83
CA CYS A 62 -6.31 14.52 -5.39
C CYS A 62 -5.46 13.29 -5.01
N PRO A 63 -4.30 13.46 -4.36
CA PRO A 63 -3.44 12.34 -3.99
C PRO A 63 -4.07 11.42 -2.93
N SER A 64 -5.11 11.87 -2.21
CA SER A 64 -5.82 11.00 -1.26
C SER A 64 -6.59 9.88 -1.94
N GLU A 65 -7.09 10.08 -3.17
CA GLU A 65 -7.86 9.08 -3.90
C GLU A 65 -6.99 7.88 -4.27
N ASP A 66 -5.78 8.12 -4.78
CA ASP A 66 -4.82 7.05 -5.10
C ASP A 66 -4.39 6.29 -3.83
N LEU A 67 -4.22 6.99 -2.70
CA LEU A 67 -3.86 6.35 -1.43
C LEU A 67 -5.00 5.52 -0.84
N GLU A 68 -6.24 5.96 -1.01
CA GLU A 68 -7.43 5.19 -0.64
C GLU A 68 -7.63 3.98 -1.55
N GLU A 69 -7.33 4.12 -2.84
CA GLU A 69 -7.31 3.01 -3.78
C GLU A 69 -6.21 2.00 -3.43
N ALA A 70 -5.01 2.46 -3.07
CA ALA A 70 -3.95 1.61 -2.56
C ALA A 70 -4.37 0.87 -1.27
N CYS A 71 -5.14 1.51 -0.37
CA CYS A 71 -5.71 0.82 0.80
C CYS A 71 -6.65 -0.32 0.37
N ARG A 72 -7.58 -0.03 -0.55
CA ARG A 72 -8.56 -1.01 -1.04
C ARG A 72 -7.87 -2.19 -1.71
N GLU A 73 -6.87 -1.93 -2.53
CA GLU A 73 -6.10 -2.98 -3.20
C GLU A 73 -5.28 -3.79 -2.21
N LEU A 74 -4.64 -3.16 -1.22
CA LEU A 74 -3.93 -3.89 -0.15
C LEU A 74 -4.88 -4.79 0.66
N ASP A 75 -6.07 -4.32 1.03
CA ASP A 75 -7.07 -5.14 1.74
C ASP A 75 -7.58 -6.30 0.85
N ARG A 76 -7.77 -6.07 -0.45
CA ARG A 76 -8.12 -7.12 -1.43
C ARG A 76 -7.04 -8.21 -1.50
N LEU A 77 -5.78 -7.79 -1.64
CA LEU A 77 -4.63 -8.70 -1.71
C LEU A 77 -4.41 -9.45 -0.40
N GLY A 78 -4.57 -8.79 0.74
CA GLY A 78 -4.52 -9.41 2.06
C GLY A 78 -5.61 -10.48 2.25
N THR A 79 -6.82 -10.24 1.74
CA THR A 79 -7.91 -11.23 1.75
C THR A 79 -7.56 -12.45 0.91
N LEU A 80 -7.05 -12.23 -0.30
CA LEU A 80 -6.64 -13.30 -1.21
C LEU A 80 -5.50 -14.14 -0.61
N HIS A 81 -4.48 -13.48 -0.05
CA HIS A 81 -3.37 -14.10 0.66
C HIS A 81 -3.84 -14.93 1.86
N THR A 82 -4.74 -14.38 2.67
CA THR A 82 -5.32 -15.10 3.82
C THR A 82 -6.07 -16.35 3.40
N ALA A 83 -6.88 -16.25 2.34
CA ALA A 83 -7.63 -17.40 1.81
C ALA A 83 -6.69 -18.50 1.29
N ALA A 84 -5.65 -18.13 0.54
CA ALA A 84 -4.65 -19.06 0.04
C ALA A 84 -3.94 -19.80 1.19
N GLY A 85 -3.52 -19.06 2.22
CA GLY A 85 -2.88 -19.66 3.39
C GLY A 85 -3.81 -20.57 4.20
N HIS A 86 -5.10 -20.21 4.37
CA HIS A 86 -6.06 -21.10 5.04
C HIS A 86 -6.27 -22.41 4.28
N LEU A 87 -6.41 -22.31 2.96
CA LEU A 87 -6.54 -23.48 2.09
C LEU A 87 -5.30 -24.38 2.22
N PHE A 88 -4.11 -23.78 2.23
CA PHE A 88 -2.86 -24.50 2.40
C PHE A 88 -2.80 -25.27 3.73
N VAL A 89 -3.18 -24.62 4.84
CA VAL A 89 -3.23 -25.27 6.16
C VAL A 89 -4.14 -26.50 6.14
N LEU A 90 -5.34 -26.38 5.57
CA LEU A 90 -6.29 -27.50 5.47
C LEU A 90 -5.73 -28.64 4.62
N CYS A 91 -5.11 -28.33 3.49
CA CYS A 91 -4.47 -29.32 2.61
C CYS A 91 -3.32 -30.04 3.31
N CYS A 92 -2.42 -29.31 3.99
CA CYS A 92 -1.31 -29.91 4.73
C CYS A 92 -1.79 -30.77 5.91
N ALA A 93 -2.89 -30.38 6.58
CA ALA A 93 -3.49 -31.17 7.64
C ALA A 93 -3.99 -32.52 7.12
N TYR A 94 -4.73 -32.48 6.01
CA TYR A 94 -5.29 -33.67 5.38
C TYR A 94 -4.20 -34.62 4.87
N LEU A 95 -3.11 -34.06 4.32
CA LEU A 95 -1.97 -34.82 3.82
C LEU A 95 -0.97 -35.23 4.91
N SER A 96 -1.20 -34.88 6.17
CA SER A 96 -0.30 -35.15 7.31
C SER A 96 1.12 -34.59 7.13
N LEU A 97 1.24 -33.42 6.50
CA LEU A 97 2.52 -32.77 6.16
C LEU A 97 3.08 -31.87 7.27
N TRP A 98 2.44 -31.81 8.44
CA TRP A 98 2.79 -30.90 9.54
C TRP A 98 4.13 -31.22 10.22
N GLY A 99 4.64 -32.44 10.08
CA GLY A 99 5.94 -32.84 10.63
C GLY A 99 7.14 -32.33 9.84
N CYS A 100 6.92 -31.69 8.68
CA CYS A 100 7.99 -31.18 7.83
C CYS A 100 8.61 -29.90 8.42
N PRO A 101 9.94 -29.79 8.57
CA PRO A 101 10.59 -28.55 9.03
C PRO A 101 10.24 -27.32 8.18
N LEU A 102 9.92 -27.52 6.90
CA LEU A 102 9.47 -26.44 6.00
C LEU A 102 8.12 -25.85 6.42
N TRP A 103 7.28 -26.59 7.15
CA TRP A 103 6.01 -26.10 7.66
C TRP A 103 6.19 -24.89 8.59
N GLN A 104 7.12 -24.99 9.53
CA GLN A 104 7.45 -23.91 10.48
C GLN A 104 8.00 -22.68 9.74
N THR A 105 8.87 -22.89 8.76
CA THR A 105 9.39 -21.80 7.92
C THR A 105 8.26 -21.12 7.15
N TRP A 106 7.41 -21.89 6.48
CA TRP A 106 6.26 -21.39 5.74
C TRP A 106 5.32 -20.56 6.61
N GLU A 107 4.97 -21.06 7.80
CA GLU A 107 4.11 -20.36 8.76
C GLU A 107 4.73 -19.04 9.23
N GLY A 108 6.05 -19.03 9.46
CA GLY A 108 6.81 -17.82 9.74
C GLY A 108 6.77 -16.81 8.60
N ARG A 109 6.92 -17.24 7.33
CA ARG A 109 6.83 -16.36 6.15
C ARG A 109 5.44 -15.78 5.99
N ARG A 110 4.41 -16.60 6.16
CA ARG A 110 3.01 -16.17 6.10
C ARG A 110 2.71 -15.13 7.18
N THR A 111 3.14 -15.36 8.41
CA THR A 111 2.96 -14.41 9.52
C THR A 111 3.65 -13.08 9.22
N ALA A 112 4.90 -13.12 8.75
CA ALA A 112 5.62 -11.91 8.35
C ALA A 112 4.89 -11.13 7.24
N ALA A 113 4.34 -11.82 6.23
CA ALA A 113 3.55 -11.17 5.18
C ALA A 113 2.31 -10.45 5.75
N ILE A 114 1.59 -11.07 6.69
CA ILE A 114 0.43 -10.48 7.37
C ILE A 114 0.82 -9.23 8.18
N ASP A 115 1.91 -9.32 8.94
CA ASP A 115 2.41 -8.21 9.76
C ASP A 115 2.80 -7.01 8.91
N HIS A 116 3.56 -7.24 7.83
CA HIS A 116 3.92 -6.20 6.88
C HIS A 116 2.70 -5.58 6.18
N ALA A 117 1.68 -6.38 5.85
CA ALA A 117 0.43 -5.87 5.29
C ALA A 117 -0.32 -4.97 6.30
N ALA A 118 -0.39 -5.37 7.57
CA ALA A 118 -1.03 -4.60 8.62
C ALA A 118 -0.31 -3.26 8.88
N GLU A 119 1.02 -3.29 8.87
CA GLU A 119 1.89 -2.12 8.99
C GLU A 119 1.69 -1.16 7.80
N ALA A 120 1.79 -1.68 6.57
CA ALA A 120 1.55 -0.91 5.34
C ALA A 120 0.18 -0.21 5.35
N ARG A 121 -0.86 -0.93 5.79
CA ARG A 121 -2.22 -0.38 5.90
C ARG A 121 -2.32 0.76 6.91
N ARG A 122 -1.62 0.65 8.05
CA ARG A 122 -1.59 1.73 9.04
C ARG A 122 -0.94 2.99 8.46
N TRP A 123 0.17 2.82 7.75
CA TRP A 123 0.85 3.93 7.07
C TRP A 123 0.00 4.56 5.98
N LEU A 124 -0.64 3.76 5.13
CA LEU A 124 -1.53 4.27 4.07
C LEU A 124 -2.71 5.06 4.62
N ARG A 125 -3.37 4.57 5.68
CA ARG A 125 -4.48 5.30 6.32
C ARG A 125 -4.03 6.65 6.88
N SER A 126 -2.84 6.68 7.47
CA SER A 126 -2.24 7.90 8.00
C SER A 126 -1.88 8.87 6.86
N ALA A 127 -1.27 8.36 5.78
CA ALA A 127 -0.96 9.14 4.59
C ALA A 127 -2.23 9.74 3.96
N ALA A 128 -3.29 8.95 3.78
CA ALA A 128 -4.57 9.42 3.26
C ALA A 128 -5.18 10.52 4.15
N ALA A 129 -5.11 10.37 5.48
CA ALA A 129 -5.57 11.41 6.40
C ALA A 129 -4.79 12.72 6.25
N HIS A 130 -3.46 12.66 6.13
CA HIS A 130 -2.63 13.83 5.87
C HIS A 130 -2.91 14.44 4.48
N ALA A 131 -3.13 13.63 3.44
CA ALA A 131 -3.49 14.13 2.11
C ALA A 131 -4.83 14.89 2.11
N ARG A 132 -5.85 14.38 2.83
CA ARG A 132 -7.12 15.09 3.01
C ARG A 132 -6.94 16.38 3.80
N ALA A 133 -6.12 16.36 4.85
CA ALA A 133 -5.82 17.55 5.64
C ALA A 133 -5.08 18.63 4.83
N ALA A 134 -4.13 18.24 3.96
CA ALA A 134 -3.47 19.16 3.03
C ALA A 134 -4.50 19.80 2.08
N SER A 135 -5.36 18.99 1.47
CA SER A 135 -6.42 19.46 0.56
C SER A 135 -7.44 20.37 1.26
N ALA A 136 -7.73 20.13 2.54
CA ALA A 136 -8.59 20.99 3.35
C ALA A 136 -7.91 22.33 3.67
N ALA A 137 -6.64 22.31 4.05
CA ALA A 137 -5.86 23.52 4.31
C ALA A 137 -5.73 24.39 3.05
N ASP A 138 -5.50 23.75 1.90
CA ASP A 138 -5.51 24.41 0.59
C ASP A 138 -6.83 25.13 0.30
N ARG A 139 -7.97 24.47 0.55
CA ARG A 139 -9.30 25.09 0.41
C ARG A 139 -9.51 26.24 1.39
N MET A 140 -9.04 26.10 2.63
CA MET A 140 -9.13 27.17 3.63
C MET A 140 -8.30 28.39 3.23
N ALA A 141 -7.13 28.20 2.63
CA ALA A 141 -6.30 29.30 2.14
C ALA A 141 -7.06 30.17 1.12
N ASP A 142 -7.97 29.60 0.31
CA ASP A 142 -8.75 30.35 -0.68
C ASP A 142 -9.80 31.28 -0.09
N SER A 143 -10.12 31.11 1.18
CA SER A 143 -11.03 32.02 1.89
C SER A 143 -10.36 33.36 2.25
N PHE A 144 -9.06 33.50 2.01
CA PHE A 144 -8.28 34.69 2.36
C PHE A 144 -7.77 35.42 1.11
N ARG A 145 -7.70 36.75 1.19
CA ARG A 145 -7.01 37.55 0.17
C ARG A 145 -5.52 37.22 0.17
N ARG A 146 -4.94 37.18 -1.02
CA ARG A 146 -3.51 36.97 -1.24
C ARG A 146 -2.81 38.31 -1.46
N PRO A 147 -1.68 38.60 -0.80
CA PRO A 147 -1.13 37.92 0.38
C PRO A 147 -1.83 38.36 1.70
N SER A 148 -1.91 37.47 2.70
CA SER A 148 -2.33 37.82 4.07
C SER A 148 -1.81 36.80 5.09
N PRO A 149 -1.68 37.16 6.38
CA PRO A 149 -1.21 36.23 7.42
C PRO A 149 -2.06 34.95 7.53
N GLY A 150 -3.38 35.07 7.34
CA GLY A 150 -4.29 33.91 7.34
C GLY A 150 -4.06 33.00 6.14
N TRP A 151 -3.85 33.57 4.95
CA TRP A 151 -3.47 32.79 3.77
C TRP A 151 -2.15 32.04 3.98
N ASP A 152 -1.11 32.72 4.48
CA ASP A 152 0.20 32.12 4.72
C ASP A 152 0.15 30.94 5.71
N ALA A 153 -0.61 31.08 6.80
CA ALA A 153 -0.76 30.03 7.81
C ALA A 153 -1.35 28.75 7.22
N TRP A 154 -2.40 28.86 6.41
CA TRP A 154 -3.05 27.71 5.77
C TRP A 154 -2.20 27.07 4.68
N VAL A 155 -1.47 27.88 3.90
CA VAL A 155 -0.50 27.36 2.91
C VAL A 155 0.62 26.57 3.60
N LEU A 156 1.15 27.07 4.72
CA LEU A 156 2.16 26.34 5.50
C LEU A 156 1.62 25.04 6.10
N ALA A 157 0.37 25.05 6.58
CA ALA A 157 -0.30 23.85 7.06
C ALA A 157 -0.45 22.81 5.94
N SER A 158 -0.90 23.23 4.75
CA SER A 158 -1.00 22.35 3.57
C SER A 158 0.35 21.71 3.24
N LEU A 159 1.41 22.52 3.15
CA LEU A 159 2.77 22.03 2.87
C LEU A 159 3.27 21.04 3.92
N LYS A 160 3.00 21.31 5.20
CA LYS A 160 3.34 20.39 6.30
C LYS A 160 2.65 19.04 6.10
N HIS A 161 1.34 19.05 5.86
CA HIS A 161 0.58 17.83 5.67
C HIS A 161 1.02 17.07 4.41
N ALA A 162 1.25 17.74 3.28
CA ALA A 162 1.74 17.12 2.04
C ALA A 162 3.09 16.41 2.24
N ARG A 163 4.03 17.03 2.97
CA ARG A 163 5.31 16.39 3.32
C ARG A 163 5.15 15.19 4.23
N CYS A 164 4.27 15.27 5.22
CA CYS A 164 3.93 14.12 6.07
C CYS A 164 3.32 12.99 5.23
N THR A 165 2.45 13.30 4.27
CA THR A 165 1.89 12.29 3.37
C THR A 165 2.99 11.55 2.63
N ILE A 166 3.94 12.25 1.99
CA ILE A 166 5.05 11.61 1.26
C ILE A 166 5.84 10.68 2.18
N TRP A 167 6.21 11.16 3.37
CA TRP A 167 6.98 10.32 4.29
C TRP A 167 6.23 9.04 4.69
N MET A 168 4.94 9.15 5.02
CA MET A 168 4.10 7.99 5.38
C MET A 168 3.86 7.05 4.19
N GLU A 169 3.70 7.62 3.00
CA GLU A 169 3.55 6.90 1.73
C GLU A 169 4.80 6.06 1.42
N MET A 170 6.00 6.63 1.61
CA MET A 170 7.26 5.88 1.49
C MET A 170 7.38 4.74 2.52
N MET A 171 6.95 4.96 3.76
CA MET A 171 6.93 3.90 4.79
C MET A 171 5.97 2.77 4.40
N ALA A 172 4.77 3.11 3.93
CA ALA A 172 3.82 2.13 3.41
C ALA A 172 4.40 1.33 2.24
N GLN A 173 5.04 2.00 1.27
CA GLN A 173 5.65 1.35 0.11
C GLN A 173 6.78 0.38 0.53
N SER A 174 7.59 0.76 1.52
CA SER A 174 8.63 -0.11 2.11
C SER A 174 8.02 -1.40 2.68
N GLU A 175 6.94 -1.28 3.45
CA GLU A 175 6.26 -2.42 4.06
C GLU A 175 5.55 -3.30 3.03
N VAL A 176 4.96 -2.72 1.98
CA VAL A 176 4.41 -3.49 0.85
C VAL A 176 5.51 -4.29 0.13
N ARG A 177 6.71 -3.73 -0.03
CA ARG A 177 7.86 -4.48 -0.60
C ARG A 177 8.28 -5.64 0.31
N ARG A 178 8.26 -5.44 1.63
CA ARG A 178 8.57 -6.49 2.62
C ARG A 178 7.51 -7.59 2.63
N MET A 179 6.22 -7.23 2.60
CA MET A 179 5.11 -8.16 2.42
C MET A 179 5.32 -8.99 1.15
N ARG A 180 5.56 -8.36 0.00
CA ARG A 180 5.82 -9.06 -1.27
C ARG A 180 6.98 -10.05 -1.15
N HIS A 181 8.08 -9.64 -0.53
CA HIS A 181 9.22 -10.52 -0.34
C HIS A 181 8.87 -11.74 0.53
N ALA A 182 8.12 -11.53 1.63
CA ALA A 182 7.63 -12.62 2.46
C ALA A 182 6.71 -13.59 1.70
N VAL A 183 5.80 -13.09 0.86
CA VAL A 183 4.92 -13.91 0.01
C VAL A 183 5.71 -14.72 -1.02
N ILE A 184 6.79 -14.16 -1.59
CA ILE A 184 7.68 -14.90 -2.50
C ILE A 184 8.33 -16.09 -1.78
N LEU A 185 8.82 -15.88 -0.56
CA LEU A 185 9.43 -16.94 0.23
C LEU A 185 8.39 -17.99 0.64
N GLU A 186 7.21 -17.56 1.06
CA GLU A 186 6.07 -18.43 1.35
C GLU A 186 5.69 -19.30 0.14
N PHE A 187 5.68 -18.73 -1.07
CA PHE A 187 5.45 -19.48 -2.31
C PHE A 187 6.47 -20.60 -2.50
N PHE A 188 7.76 -20.32 -2.33
CA PHE A 188 8.79 -21.34 -2.49
C PHE A 188 8.66 -22.45 -1.45
N ASP A 189 8.39 -22.09 -0.19
CA ASP A 189 8.17 -23.07 0.87
C ASP A 189 6.94 -23.94 0.58
N ALA A 190 5.82 -23.33 0.16
CA ALA A 190 4.61 -24.04 -0.23
C ALA A 190 4.86 -24.98 -1.41
N TRP A 191 5.59 -24.53 -2.42
CA TRP A 191 5.95 -25.34 -3.58
C TRP A 191 6.80 -26.55 -3.17
N MET A 192 7.81 -26.36 -2.32
CA MET A 192 8.65 -27.46 -1.84
C MET A 192 7.84 -28.48 -1.03
N ILE A 193 6.95 -28.03 -0.15
CA ILE A 193 6.09 -28.92 0.67
C ILE A 193 5.17 -29.78 -0.22
N LEU A 194 4.60 -29.20 -1.29
CA LEU A 194 3.65 -29.91 -2.16
C LEU A 194 4.30 -30.89 -3.14
N ASN A 195 5.61 -30.78 -3.37
CA ASN A 195 6.35 -31.61 -4.31
C ASN A 195 7.34 -32.57 -3.61
N GLN A 196 7.19 -32.76 -2.29
CA GLN A 196 7.76 -33.90 -1.56
C GLN A 196 6.95 -35.18 -1.84
#